data_AF-A0A539D9K0-F1
#
_entry.id   AF-A0A539D9K0-F1
#
_cell.length_a   1.000
_cell.length_b   1.000
_cell.length_c   1.000
_cell.angle_alpha   90.00
_cell.angle_beta   90.00
_cell.angle_gamma   90.00
#
_symmetry.space_group_name_H-M   'P 1'
#
loop_
_entity.id
_entity.type
_entity.pdbx_description
1 polymer ?
#
loop_
_entity_poly.entity_id
_entity_poly.type
_entity_poly.pdbx_seq_one_letter_code
_entity_poly.pdbx_strand_id
1 'polypeptide(L)' 'MQALSSPTAIIDFCLAPLNLDTGTEAEREVRRRLEHVIKTFRAKAAQPVSVDFSSMPSQVINEAAHGYE' A
#
# COMPACT_ATOMS: atom_id res chain seq x y z
N MET A 1 3.58 10.43 10.14
CA MET A 1 4.01 9.33 9.26
C MET A 1 5.08 9.85 8.32
N GLN A 2 6.24 9.19 8.22
CA GLN A 2 7.20 9.51 7.17
C GLN A 2 6.61 9.19 5.80
N ALA A 3 6.89 10.02 4.79
CA ALA A 3 6.42 9.79 3.43
C ALA A 3 7.08 8.51 2.87
N LEU A 4 6.26 7.54 2.48
CA LEU A 4 6.71 6.32 1.81
C LEU A 4 7.20 6.66 0.39
N SER A 5 8.50 6.93 0.26
CA SER A 5 9.11 7.30 -1.01
C SER A 5 9.73 6.11 -1.74
N SER A 6 10.13 5.05 -1.04
CA SER A 6 10.70 3.83 -1.64
C SER A 6 9.60 2.95 -2.25
N PRO A 7 9.76 2.43 -3.49
CA PRO A 7 8.85 1.44 -4.06
C PRO A 7 8.66 0.22 -3.17
N THR A 8 9.74 -0.29 -2.56
CA THR A 8 9.68 -1.44 -1.65
C THR A 8 8.83 -1.14 -0.43
N ALA A 9 9.03 0.02 0.20
CA ALA A 9 8.26 0.42 1.38
C ALA A 9 6.76 0.62 1.06
N ILE A 10 6.43 1.12 -0.14
CA ILE A 10 5.04 1.19 -0.62
C ILE A 10 4.44 -0.20 -0.76
N ILE A 11 5.17 -1.14 -1.39
CA ILE A 11 4.71 -2.51 -1.55
C ILE A 11 4.50 -3.17 -0.19
N ASP A 12 5.45 -3.04 0.73
CA ASP A 12 5.34 -3.59 2.09
C ASP A 12 4.10 -3.06 2.82
N PHE A 13 3.88 -1.74 2.77
CA PHE A 13 2.71 -1.12 3.38
C PHE A 13 1.40 -1.62 2.79
N CYS A 14 1.30 -1.70 1.46
CA CYS A 14 0.09 -2.15 0.78
C CYS A 14 -0.21 -3.64 0.97
N LEU A 15 0.83 -4.48 1.10
CA LEU A 15 0.67 -5.93 1.26
C LEU A 15 0.56 -6.38 2.72
N ALA A 16 0.96 -5.57 3.69
CA ALA A 16 0.91 -5.90 5.11
C ALA A 16 -0.46 -6.45 5.59
N PRO A 17 -1.62 -5.89 5.18
CA PRO A 17 -2.93 -6.40 5.62
C PRO A 17 -3.29 -7.79 5.09
N LEU A 18 -2.63 -8.25 4.03
CA LEU A 18 -2.99 -9.49 3.34
C LEU A 18 -2.36 -10.73 3.96
N ASN A 19 -1.45 -10.58 4.95
CA ASN A 19 -0.78 -11.67 5.66
C ASN A 19 -0.24 -12.77 4.72
N LEU A 20 0.47 -12.35 3.66
CA LEU A 20 0.99 -13.24 2.62
C LEU A 20 2.19 -14.06 3.12
N ASP A 21 2.33 -15.28 2.61
CA ASP A 21 3.54 -16.09 2.83
C ASP A 21 4.72 -15.57 1.99
N THR A 22 5.69 -14.97 2.69
CA THR A 22 6.87 -14.32 2.10
C THR A 22 7.96 -15.31 1.66
N GLY A 23 7.78 -16.61 1.89
CA GLY A 23 8.76 -17.65 1.53
C GLY A 23 8.61 -18.21 0.11
N THR A 24 7.54 -17.86 -0.59
CA THR A 24 7.19 -18.50 -1.87
C THR A 24 7.82 -17.81 -3.08
N GLU A 25 8.15 -18.57 -4.12
CA GLU A 25 8.60 -17.99 -5.40
C GLU A 25 7.52 -17.14 -6.07
N ALA A 26 6.24 -17.49 -5.85
CA ALA A 26 5.10 -16.72 -6.35
C ALA A 26 5.08 -15.30 -5.73
N GLU A 27 5.27 -15.20 -4.42
CA GLU A 27 5.34 -13.91 -3.72
C GLU A 27 6.52 -13.07 -4.22
N ARG A 28 7.70 -13.70 -4.35
CA ARG A 28 8.91 -13.02 -4.81
C ARG A 28 8.75 -12.46 -6.22
N GLU A 29 8.13 -13.22 -7.12
CA GLU A 29 7.87 -12.78 -8.49
C GLU A 29 6.83 -11.65 -8.54
N VAL A 30 5.76 -11.72 -7.74
CA VAL A 30 4.77 -10.63 -7.63
C VAL A 30 5.45 -9.35 -7.14
N ARG A 31 6.29 -9.42 -6.11
CA ARG A 31 7.04 -8.26 -5.61
C ARG A 31 7.91 -7.62 -6.68
N ARG A 32 8.67 -8.43 -7.44
CA ARG A 32 9.52 -7.94 -8.54
C ARG A 32 8.71 -7.21 -9.61
N ARG A 33 7.55 -7.77 -9.98
CA ARG A 33 6.64 -7.14 -10.97
C ARG A 33 6.06 -5.83 -10.45
N LEU A 34 5.60 -5.79 -9.20
CA LEU A 34 5.06 -4.58 -8.58
C LEU A 34 6.14 -3.48 -8.49
N GLU A 35 7.36 -3.84 -8.10
CA GLU A 35 8.46 -2.89 -8.02
C GLU A 35 8.78 -2.30 -9.41
N HIS A 36 8.80 -3.15 -10.45
CA HIS A 36 8.98 -2.70 -11.82
C HIS A 36 7.87 -1.74 -12.27
N VAL A 37 6.61 -2.04 -11.96
CA VAL A 37 5.47 -1.19 -12.30
C VAL A 37 5.58 0.17 -11.62
N ILE A 38 5.88 0.23 -10.32
CA ILE A 38 6.00 1.49 -9.59
C ILE A 38 7.14 2.34 -10.14
N LYS A 39 8.31 1.74 -10.40
CA LYS A 39 9.46 2.44 -11.00
C LYS A 39 9.11 2.98 -12.38
N THR A 40 8.49 2.16 -13.23
CA THR A 40 8.10 2.55 -14.59
C THR A 40 7.04 3.65 -14.58
N PHE A 41 6.04 3.54 -13.70
CA PHE A 41 5.00 4.56 -13.53
C PHE A 41 5.61 5.90 -13.12
N ARG A 42 6.50 5.91 -12.12
CA ARG A 42 7.19 7.13 -11.68
C ARG A 42 8.09 7.74 -12.75
N ALA A 43 8.76 6.91 -13.55
CA ALA A 43 9.58 7.39 -14.65
C ALA A 43 8.75 8.06 -15.76
N LYS A 44 7.49 7.63 -15.94
CA LYS A 44 6.57 8.18 -16.96
C LYS A 44 5.65 9.29 -16.43
N ALA A 45 5.34 9.29 -15.14
CA ALA A 45 4.46 10.28 -14.54
C ALA A 45 5.18 11.63 -14.44
N ALA A 46 4.78 12.58 -15.28
CA ALA A 46 5.36 13.92 -15.30
C ALA A 46 5.08 14.71 -14.00
N GLN A 47 4.02 14.36 -13.25
CA GLN A 47 3.65 14.97 -11.98
C GLN A 47 2.95 13.98 -11.03
N PRO A 48 2.99 14.20 -9.70
CA PRO A 48 2.18 13.47 -8.74
C PRO A 48 0.69 13.57 -9.09
N VAL A 49 -0.02 12.45 -9.16
CA VAL A 49 -1.48 12.45 -9.35
C VAL A 49 -2.12 12.72 -8.00
N SER A 50 -2.87 13.82 -7.88
CA SER A 50 -3.69 14.07 -6.70
C SER A 50 -4.83 13.06 -6.66
N VAL A 51 -4.89 12.25 -5.62
CA VAL A 51 -6.00 11.33 -5.38
C VAL A 51 -7.04 12.05 -4.53
N ASP A 52 -8.25 12.18 -5.04
CA ASP A 52 -9.36 12.76 -4.30
C ASP A 52 -10.02 11.71 -3.41
N PHE A 53 -9.93 11.91 -2.09
CA PHE A 53 -10.53 11.04 -1.09
C PHE A 53 -11.92 11.50 -0.65
N SER A 54 -12.49 12.54 -1.27
CA SER A 54 -13.81 13.10 -0.92
C SER A 54 -14.95 12.07 -0.97
N SER A 55 -14.81 11.05 -1.82
CA SER A 55 -15.79 9.97 -2.01
C SER A 55 -15.46 8.69 -1.23
N MET A 56 -14.34 8.65 -0.50
CA MET A 56 -13.95 7.46 0.23
C MET A 56 -14.86 7.26 1.44
N PRO A 57 -15.51 6.09 1.60
CA PRO A 57 -16.34 5.81 2.76
C PRO A 57 -15.52 5.91 4.05
N SER A 58 -15.95 6.74 4.99
CA SER A 58 -15.31 6.81 6.31
C SER A 58 -15.48 5.47 7.02
N GLN A 59 -14.38 4.80 7.35
CA GLN A 59 -14.45 3.68 8.29
C GLN A 59 -14.62 4.23 9.71
N VAL A 60 -15.79 4.03 10.29
CA VAL A 60 -16.04 4.34 11.69
C VAL A 60 -15.44 3.21 12.52
N ILE A 61 -14.40 3.50 13.30
CA ILE A 61 -13.92 2.57 14.31
C ILE A 61 -15.05 2.44 15.32
N ASN A 62 -15.61 1.24 15.46
CA ASN A 62 -16.64 0.99 16.47
C ASN A 62 -15.99 0.94 17.85
N GLU A 63 -15.84 2.10 18.49
CA GLU A 63 -15.26 2.23 19.83
C GLU A 63 -15.99 1.39 20.88
N ALA A 64 -17.29 1.11 20.70
CA ALA A 64 -18.05 0.23 21.60
C ALA A 64 -17.60 -1.24 21.54
N ALA A 65 -16.92 -1.67 20.47
CA ALA A 65 -16.30 -2.98 20.38
C ALA A 65 -14.91 -3.05 21.04
N HIS A 66 -14.33 -1.90 21.38
CA HIS A 66 -13.01 -1.81 22.01
C HIS A 66 -13.02 -1.90 23.54
N GLY A 67 -14.21 -1.94 24.16
CA GLY A 67 -14.37 -1.99 25.61
C GLY A 67 -14.01 -0.64 26.25
N TYR A 68 -14.90 -0.12 27.08
CA TYR A 68 -14.58 1.03 27.93
C TYR A 68 -13.58 0.56 28.99
N GLU A 69 -12.35 1.07 28.97
CA GLU A 69 -11.52 1.14 30.19
C GLU A 69 -12.06 2.21 31.14
#